data_AF-A0A7C3IIY3-F1
#
_entry.id   AF-A0A7C3IIY3-F1
#
_cell.length_a   1.000
_cell.length_b   1.000
_cell.length_c   1.000
_cell.angle_alpha   90.00
_cell.angle_beta   90.00
_cell.angle_gamma   90.00
#
_symmetry.space_group_name_H-M   'P 1'
#
loop_
_entity.id
_entity.type
_entity.pdbx_description
1 polymer ?
#
loop_
_entity_poly.entity_id
_entity_poly.type
_entity_poly.pdbx_seq_one_letter_code
_entity_poly.pdbx_strand_id
1 'polypeptide(L)'
;MRNFLATYFLILCFAIPAVGSPTLVVKFPEKGRYLYWFEYKDVNGGNVITAPIHTAGENAEVNLSTVTVGGRILSGVLKVYDPKSGNVAAKKLQNLTGKKELLLKPADFDLVRTVRIILKPAEGRPDERVESAVVSITDANADEFKVLVDPTSQGVAEFHDIAAGQEKVTVLYGGEKMTIDMQIPTERDDAIFTRSIAVSGDVRTVKAASEEEGAASRKESPTDDQGRQGGIISYLAGLAFVLLVLYVIYVVLKSRGVTLKQSLKKIGVDLPQDEAPVVPQTGVPSPEPAVDPNVCQFCGQRKDPATGRCACTIDASPAPQAGNPRLVCLQGVYAGRVFDLTADSITIGRDQSNMIPLTEDAAVSRMHAQITKSSGAVTITDLGSSNGTFVNGMRITSPHPLASGDEIQFGGSKFKFEA
;
A
#
# COMPACT_ATOMS: atom_id res chain seq x y z
N MET A 1 75.83 -17.68 -15.68
CA MET A 1 75.54 -19.04 -15.16
C MET A 1 74.10 -19.07 -14.65
N ARG A 2 73.28 -19.99 -15.17
CA ARG A 2 72.00 -20.53 -14.64
C ARG A 2 70.83 -19.54 -14.47
N ASN A 3 69.76 -19.53 -15.31
CA ASN A 3 68.70 -20.54 -15.53
C ASN A 3 68.15 -21.19 -14.24
N PHE A 4 66.90 -20.88 -13.86
CA PHE A 4 65.74 -21.81 -13.71
C PHE A 4 64.55 -21.18 -12.92
N LEU A 5 63.31 -21.52 -13.33
CA LEU A 5 61.98 -21.36 -12.68
C LEU A 5 61.33 -19.95 -12.71
N ALA A 6 60.07 -19.72 -13.10
CA ALA A 6 58.89 -20.55 -13.39
C ALA A 6 57.96 -19.73 -14.34
N THR A 7 57.50 -20.22 -15.49
CA THR A 7 56.41 -21.19 -15.74
C THR A 7 55.02 -20.68 -15.33
N TYR A 8 54.23 -20.30 -16.35
CA TYR A 8 52.77 -20.30 -16.45
C TYR A 8 51.93 -19.54 -15.42
N PHE A 9 51.47 -18.35 -15.81
CA PHE A 9 50.17 -17.81 -15.40
C PHE A 9 49.35 -17.52 -16.65
N LEU A 10 48.86 -18.59 -17.28
CA LEU A 10 47.81 -18.51 -18.29
C LEU A 10 46.49 -18.31 -17.53
N ILE A 11 46.14 -17.07 -17.26
CA ILE A 11 44.80 -16.74 -16.76
C ILE A 11 43.85 -16.99 -17.92
N LEU A 12 43.15 -18.13 -17.87
CA LEU A 12 41.92 -18.36 -18.60
C LEU A 12 40.93 -17.25 -18.18
N CYS A 13 40.92 -16.14 -18.92
CA CYS A 13 39.74 -15.29 -19.02
C CYS A 13 38.65 -16.15 -19.67
N PHE A 14 37.91 -16.90 -18.85
CA PHE A 14 36.57 -17.31 -19.23
C PHE A 14 35.80 -16.02 -19.48
N ALA A 15 35.58 -15.71 -20.76
CA ALA A 15 34.60 -14.72 -21.16
C ALA A 15 33.29 -15.16 -20.51
N ILE A 16 32.89 -14.46 -19.44
CA ILE A 16 31.52 -14.56 -18.94
C ILE A 16 30.68 -14.11 -20.13
N PRO A 17 29.87 -14.99 -20.75
CA PRO A 17 29.03 -14.57 -21.86
C PRO A 17 28.19 -13.42 -21.33
N ALA A 18 28.21 -12.28 -22.02
CA ALA A 18 27.32 -11.17 -21.73
C ALA A 18 25.90 -11.75 -21.72
N VAL A 19 25.33 -11.92 -20.53
CA VAL A 19 23.96 -12.41 -20.39
C VAL A 19 23.12 -11.28 -20.93
N GLY A 20 22.72 -11.37 -22.20
CA GLY A 20 21.84 -10.39 -22.83
C GLY A 20 20.64 -10.17 -21.93
N SER A 21 20.22 -8.91 -21.78
CA SER A 21 19.06 -8.56 -20.96
C SER A 21 17.87 -9.45 -21.37
N PRO A 22 17.26 -10.19 -20.43
CA PRO A 22 16.18 -11.09 -20.79
C PRO A 22 15.07 -10.29 -21.46
N THR A 23 14.64 -10.77 -22.62
CA THR A 23 13.62 -10.11 -23.45
C THR A 23 12.45 -11.06 -23.60
N LEU A 24 11.24 -10.58 -23.34
CA LEU A 24 10.02 -11.35 -23.49
C LEU A 24 9.21 -10.81 -24.66
N VAL A 25 9.00 -11.61 -25.69
CA VAL A 25 8.11 -11.25 -26.80
C VAL A 25 6.71 -11.72 -26.44
N VAL A 26 5.82 -10.77 -26.18
CA VAL A 26 4.40 -11.04 -25.90
C VAL A 26 3.64 -10.97 -27.22
N LYS A 27 2.95 -12.05 -27.59
CA LYS A 27 2.06 -12.10 -28.77
C LYS A 27 0.62 -11.93 -28.30
N PHE A 28 -0.08 -10.97 -28.89
CA PHE A 28 -1.45 -10.63 -28.53
C PHE A 28 -2.48 -11.47 -29.32
N PRO A 29 -3.71 -11.65 -28.80
CA PRO A 29 -4.74 -12.42 -29.49
C PRO A 29 -5.19 -11.79 -30.81
N GLU A 30 -5.23 -10.45 -30.85
CA GLU A 30 -5.61 -9.65 -32.01
C GLU A 30 -4.63 -8.48 -32.17
N LYS A 31 -4.53 -7.95 -33.39
CA LYS A 31 -3.80 -6.70 -33.63
C LYS A 31 -4.54 -5.55 -32.96
N GLY A 32 -3.90 -4.86 -32.03
CA GLY A 32 -4.58 -3.85 -31.23
C GLY A 32 -3.64 -2.89 -30.52
N ARG A 33 -4.21 -2.07 -29.63
CA ARG A 33 -3.45 -1.28 -28.65
C ARG A 33 -3.58 -1.97 -27.30
N TYR A 34 -2.49 -2.08 -26.58
CA TYR A 34 -2.45 -2.70 -25.25
C TYR A 34 -1.62 -1.84 -24.31
N LEU A 35 -1.88 -1.98 -23.01
CA LEU A 35 -1.01 -1.48 -21.96
C LEU A 35 -0.48 -2.67 -21.18
N TYR A 36 0.77 -2.62 -20.73
CA TYR A 36 1.30 -3.64 -19.85
C TYR A 36 2.16 -3.06 -18.74
N TRP A 37 2.19 -3.74 -17.60
CA TRP A 37 3.04 -3.42 -16.45
C TRP A 37 3.42 -4.68 -15.69
N PHE A 38 4.36 -4.54 -14.76
CA PHE A 38 4.82 -5.63 -13.91
C PHE A 38 4.50 -5.36 -12.45
N GLU A 39 4.11 -6.43 -11.77
CA GLU A 39 3.95 -6.48 -10.31
C GLU A 39 4.91 -7.54 -9.77
N TYR A 40 5.81 -7.16 -8.88
CA TYR A 40 6.82 -8.06 -8.33
C TYR A 40 7.24 -7.66 -6.92
N LYS A 41 8.00 -8.53 -6.25
CA LYS A 41 8.63 -8.21 -4.96
C LYS A 41 10.09 -7.84 -5.17
N ASP A 42 10.51 -6.72 -4.60
CA ASP A 42 11.92 -6.33 -4.61
C ASP A 42 12.76 -7.21 -3.68
N VAL A 43 14.07 -6.94 -3.62
CA VAL A 43 15.01 -7.67 -2.77
C VAL A 43 14.73 -7.53 -1.27
N ASN A 44 13.98 -6.51 -0.85
CA ASN A 44 13.57 -6.26 0.52
C ASN A 44 12.18 -6.85 0.83
N GLY A 45 11.53 -7.48 -0.15
CA GLY A 45 10.19 -8.03 -0.03
C GLY A 45 9.06 -7.02 -0.21
N GLY A 46 9.36 -5.76 -0.58
CA GLY A 46 8.39 -4.73 -0.90
C GLY A 46 7.70 -4.98 -2.24
N ASN A 47 6.41 -4.71 -2.32
CA ASN A 47 5.66 -4.82 -3.58
C ASN A 47 6.00 -3.64 -4.48
N VAL A 48 6.41 -3.91 -5.72
CA VAL A 48 6.74 -2.92 -6.74
C VAL A 48 5.82 -3.11 -7.93
N ILE A 49 5.26 -1.99 -8.41
CA ILE A 49 4.47 -1.92 -9.63
C ILE A 49 5.18 -0.98 -10.59
N THR A 50 5.45 -1.42 -11.81
CA THR A 50 6.10 -0.57 -12.81
C THR A 50 5.10 0.40 -13.44
N ALA A 51 5.60 1.53 -13.94
CA ALA A 51 4.80 2.39 -14.80
C ALA A 51 4.25 1.59 -16.00
N PRO A 52 2.98 1.77 -16.37
CA PRO A 52 2.40 1.12 -17.54
C PRO A 52 3.05 1.59 -18.84
N ILE A 53 3.29 0.65 -19.73
CA ILE A 53 3.89 0.89 -21.04
C ILE A 53 2.85 0.62 -22.12
N HIS A 54 2.72 1.57 -23.04
CA HIS A 54 1.83 1.45 -24.20
C HIS A 54 2.52 0.66 -25.32
N THR A 55 1.74 -0.18 -25.99
CA THR A 55 2.19 -0.89 -27.18
C THR A 55 1.04 -1.04 -28.19
N ALA A 56 1.38 -1.21 -29.45
CA ALA A 56 0.42 -1.41 -30.53
C ALA A 56 0.96 -2.40 -31.56
N GLY A 57 0.07 -3.20 -32.14
CA GLY A 57 0.41 -4.22 -33.12
C GLY A 57 -0.01 -5.61 -32.67
N GLU A 58 0.67 -6.62 -33.20
CA GLU A 58 0.41 -8.05 -32.94
C GLU A 58 1.30 -8.61 -31.81
N ASN A 59 2.35 -7.88 -31.45
CA ASN A 59 3.29 -8.27 -30.40
C ASN A 59 3.93 -7.05 -29.73
N ALA A 60 4.55 -7.30 -28.58
CA ALA A 60 5.39 -6.35 -27.86
C ALA A 60 6.70 -7.01 -27.42
N GLU A 61 7.83 -6.35 -27.65
CA GLU A 61 9.10 -6.74 -27.05
C GLU A 61 9.23 -6.09 -25.68
N VAL A 62 9.12 -6.91 -24.63
CA VAL A 62 9.16 -6.45 -23.25
C VAL A 62 10.57 -6.63 -22.72
N ASN A 63 11.20 -5.50 -22.41
CA ASN A 63 12.50 -5.48 -21.75
C ASN A 63 12.33 -5.77 -20.26
N LEU A 64 12.99 -6.82 -19.78
CA LEU A 64 12.86 -7.28 -18.40
C LEU A 64 14.02 -6.80 -17.51
N SER A 65 14.94 -5.97 -18.02
CA SER A 65 16.12 -5.51 -17.28
C SER A 65 15.75 -4.83 -15.96
N THR A 66 14.67 -4.05 -15.94
CA THR A 66 14.16 -3.32 -14.76
C THR A 66 13.62 -4.22 -13.65
N VAL A 67 13.30 -5.48 -13.97
CA VAL A 67 12.73 -6.46 -13.03
C VAL A 67 13.67 -7.65 -12.80
N THR A 68 14.95 -7.50 -13.16
CA THR A 68 15.96 -8.56 -13.01
C THR A 68 16.98 -8.27 -11.91
N VAL A 69 17.36 -9.33 -11.19
CA VAL A 69 18.50 -9.33 -10.27
C VAL A 69 19.56 -10.26 -10.85
N GLY A 70 20.75 -9.73 -11.16
CA GLY A 70 21.82 -10.51 -11.81
C GLY A 70 21.45 -11.03 -13.20
N GLY A 71 20.62 -10.30 -13.96
CA GLY A 71 20.19 -10.67 -15.31
C GLY A 71 19.11 -11.75 -15.38
N ARG A 72 18.46 -12.08 -14.25
CA ARG A 72 17.35 -13.04 -14.17
C ARG A 72 16.14 -12.43 -13.47
N ILE A 73 14.93 -12.76 -13.94
CA ILE A 73 13.72 -12.53 -13.14
C ILE A 73 13.60 -13.66 -12.13
N LEU A 74 13.52 -13.31 -10.84
CA LEU A 74 13.22 -14.26 -9.78
C LEU A 74 11.75 -14.68 -9.84
N SER A 75 10.84 -13.71 -9.72
CA SER A 75 9.38 -13.93 -9.85
C SER A 75 8.62 -12.62 -10.00
N GLY A 76 7.56 -12.60 -10.81
CA GLY A 76 6.63 -11.48 -10.92
C GLY A 76 5.37 -11.84 -11.70
N VAL A 77 4.47 -10.88 -11.85
CA VAL A 77 3.26 -10.97 -12.66
C VAL A 77 3.33 -9.90 -13.74
N LEU A 78 3.28 -10.31 -15.00
CA LEU A 78 3.03 -9.42 -16.13
C LEU A 78 1.52 -9.22 -16.24
N LYS A 79 1.09 -7.97 -16.19
CA LYS A 79 -0.29 -7.55 -16.41
C LYS A 79 -0.39 -6.93 -17.79
N VAL A 80 -1.38 -7.34 -18.58
CA VAL A 80 -1.66 -6.80 -19.92
C VAL A 80 -3.12 -6.39 -20.00
N TYR A 81 -3.37 -5.10 -20.12
CA TYR A 81 -4.69 -4.52 -20.27
C TYR A 81 -5.05 -4.34 -21.75
N ASP A 82 -6.24 -4.81 -22.11
CA ASP A 82 -6.89 -4.55 -23.38
C ASP A 82 -7.95 -3.44 -23.21
N PRO A 83 -7.71 -2.22 -23.74
CA PRO A 83 -8.66 -1.11 -23.65
C PRO A 83 -9.97 -1.36 -24.40
N LYS A 84 -10.02 -2.30 -25.36
CA LYS A 84 -11.23 -2.61 -26.14
C LYS A 84 -12.24 -3.35 -25.28
N SER A 85 -11.80 -4.41 -24.59
CA SER A 85 -12.65 -5.18 -23.66
C SER A 85 -12.71 -4.58 -22.25
N GLY A 86 -11.72 -3.76 -21.88
CA GLY A 86 -11.53 -3.29 -20.51
C GLY A 86 -11.04 -4.38 -19.55
N ASN A 87 -10.49 -5.48 -20.08
CA ASN A 87 -10.04 -6.62 -19.28
C ASN A 87 -8.51 -6.69 -19.20
N VAL A 88 -8.01 -7.45 -18.23
CA VAL A 88 -6.59 -7.62 -17.94
C VAL A 88 -6.25 -9.11 -17.97
N ALA A 89 -5.16 -9.45 -18.65
CA ALA A 89 -4.50 -10.73 -18.52
C ALA A 89 -3.37 -10.64 -17.48
N ALA A 90 -3.35 -11.58 -16.53
CA ALA A 90 -2.29 -11.67 -15.51
C ALA A 90 -1.46 -12.96 -15.71
N LYS A 91 -0.17 -12.81 -16.06
CA LYS A 91 0.73 -13.95 -16.29
C LYS A 91 1.89 -13.96 -15.31
N LYS A 92 1.93 -15.00 -14.48
CA LYS A 92 3.06 -15.27 -13.58
C LYS A 92 4.29 -15.62 -14.42
N LEU A 93 5.39 -14.90 -14.16
CA LEU A 93 6.69 -15.09 -14.80
C LEU A 93 7.70 -15.47 -13.73
N GLN A 94 8.47 -16.53 -13.99
CA GLN A 94 9.50 -17.04 -13.08
C GLN A 94 10.67 -17.57 -13.90
N ASN A 95 11.89 -17.44 -13.36
CA ASN A 95 13.11 -18.03 -13.92
C ASN A 95 13.29 -17.74 -15.43
N LEU A 96 13.07 -16.48 -15.84
CA LEU A 96 13.29 -16.07 -17.23
C LEU A 96 14.77 -15.77 -17.47
N THR A 97 15.32 -16.41 -18.51
CA THR A 97 16.68 -16.22 -19.03
C THR A 97 16.62 -16.10 -20.55
N GLY A 98 17.45 -15.23 -21.14
CA GLY A 98 17.51 -15.04 -22.58
C GLY A 98 16.21 -14.48 -23.20
N LYS A 99 15.99 -14.77 -24.49
CA LYS A 99 14.77 -14.40 -25.22
C LYS A 99 13.71 -15.49 -25.07
N LYS A 100 12.50 -15.13 -24.63
CA LYS A 100 11.35 -16.02 -24.50
C LYS A 100 10.13 -15.45 -25.23
N GLU A 101 9.22 -16.32 -25.64
CA GLU A 101 7.92 -15.92 -26.20
C GLU A 101 6.80 -16.28 -25.23
N LEU A 102 5.82 -15.39 -25.11
CA LEU A 102 4.57 -15.58 -24.37
C LEU A 102 3.39 -15.31 -25.31
N LEU A 103 2.57 -16.33 -25.55
CA LEU A 103 1.34 -16.20 -26.34
C LEU A 103 0.15 -15.94 -25.41
N LEU A 104 -0.51 -14.80 -25.57
CA LEU A 104 -1.78 -14.50 -24.90
C LEU A 104 -2.95 -14.94 -25.77
N LYS A 105 -3.94 -15.56 -25.14
CA LYS A 105 -5.21 -15.99 -25.73
C LYS A 105 -6.34 -15.08 -25.24
N PRO A 106 -7.49 -15.00 -25.95
CA PRO A 106 -8.64 -14.21 -25.48
C PRO A 106 -9.09 -14.61 -24.07
N ALA A 107 -9.11 -15.92 -23.78
CA ALA A 107 -9.47 -16.45 -22.46
C ALA A 107 -8.49 -16.07 -21.33
N ASP A 108 -7.31 -15.52 -21.65
CA ASP A 108 -6.38 -15.04 -20.64
C ASP A 108 -6.78 -13.66 -20.08
N PHE A 109 -7.70 -12.94 -20.72
CA PHE A 109 -8.21 -11.64 -20.29
C PHE A 109 -9.47 -11.82 -19.43
N ASP A 110 -9.28 -12.46 -18.29
CA ASP A 110 -10.33 -12.92 -17.36
C ASP A 110 -10.58 -11.97 -16.18
N LEU A 111 -9.71 -10.96 -15.98
CA LEU A 111 -9.88 -9.94 -14.95
C LEU A 111 -10.54 -8.69 -15.55
N VAL A 112 -11.62 -8.20 -14.95
CA VAL A 112 -12.23 -6.91 -15.31
C VAL A 112 -11.45 -5.80 -14.63
N ARG A 113 -10.90 -4.86 -15.42
CA ARG A 113 -10.03 -3.80 -14.90
C ARG A 113 -10.72 -2.89 -13.91
N THR A 114 -11.98 -2.54 -14.17
CA THR A 114 -12.74 -1.60 -13.33
C THR A 114 -14.16 -2.11 -13.13
N VAL A 115 -14.47 -2.40 -11.87
CA VAL A 115 -15.80 -2.79 -11.39
C VAL A 115 -16.29 -1.69 -10.46
N ARG A 116 -17.40 -1.04 -10.82
CA ARG A 116 -17.99 0.08 -10.10
C ARG A 116 -19.30 -0.35 -9.47
N ILE A 117 -19.38 -0.26 -8.15
CA ILE A 117 -20.60 -0.46 -7.39
C ILE A 117 -21.10 0.90 -6.94
N ILE A 118 -22.31 1.27 -7.36
CA ILE A 118 -22.96 2.53 -7.01
C ILE A 118 -24.03 2.23 -5.95
N LEU A 119 -23.79 2.67 -4.73
CA LEU A 119 -24.76 2.62 -3.65
C LEU A 119 -25.76 3.75 -3.83
N LYS A 120 -27.05 3.41 -3.79
CA LYS A 120 -28.16 4.36 -3.87
C LYS A 120 -29.03 4.22 -2.63
N PRO A 121 -29.52 5.31 -2.03
CA PRO A 121 -30.54 5.22 -0.99
C PRO A 121 -31.76 4.44 -1.48
N ALA A 122 -32.38 3.69 -0.58
CA ALA A 122 -33.65 3.00 -0.87
C ALA A 122 -34.76 3.98 -1.28
N GLU A 123 -35.75 3.48 -2.03
CA GLU A 123 -36.85 4.29 -2.55
C GLU A 123 -37.55 5.11 -1.44
N GLY A 124 -37.79 6.39 -1.71
CA GLY A 124 -38.43 7.33 -0.79
C GLY A 124 -37.49 8.35 -0.13
N ARG A 125 -36.16 8.26 -0.33
CA ARG A 125 -35.17 9.23 0.17
C ARG A 125 -34.11 9.62 -0.88
N PRO A 126 -34.49 10.18 -2.03
CA PRO A 126 -33.58 10.43 -3.16
C PRO A 126 -32.49 11.49 -2.90
N ASP A 127 -32.70 12.40 -1.94
CA ASP A 127 -31.75 13.46 -1.58
C ASP A 127 -30.78 13.05 -0.46
N GLU A 128 -30.95 11.86 0.13
CA GLU A 128 -30.08 11.37 1.19
C GLU A 128 -28.75 10.91 0.59
N ARG A 129 -27.64 11.37 1.16
CA ARG A 129 -26.31 10.96 0.71
C ARG A 129 -25.91 9.68 1.43
N VAL A 130 -25.24 8.78 0.71
CA VAL A 130 -24.57 7.64 1.33
C VAL A 130 -23.43 8.19 2.19
N GLU A 131 -23.56 8.09 3.51
CA GLU A 131 -22.56 8.65 4.44
C GLU A 131 -21.28 7.81 4.45
N SER A 132 -21.35 6.56 4.93
CA SER A 132 -20.20 5.66 4.96
C SER A 132 -20.64 4.23 4.75
N ALA A 133 -20.01 3.52 3.83
CA ALA A 133 -20.23 2.10 3.59
C ALA A 133 -18.91 1.37 3.37
N VAL A 134 -18.85 0.09 3.74
CA VAL A 134 -17.79 -0.80 3.25
C VAL A 134 -18.41 -1.74 2.24
N VAL A 135 -17.90 -1.68 1.01
CA VAL A 135 -18.27 -2.61 -0.04
C VAL A 135 -17.14 -3.63 -0.17
N SER A 136 -17.50 -4.91 -0.11
CA SER A 136 -16.58 -6.02 -0.34
C SER A 136 -17.03 -6.81 -1.57
N ILE A 137 -16.10 -7.22 -2.42
CA ILE A 137 -16.35 -8.19 -3.49
C ILE A 137 -15.52 -9.43 -3.19
N THR A 138 -16.16 -10.59 -3.16
CA THR A 138 -15.48 -11.89 -3.29
C THR A 138 -15.61 -12.33 -4.74
N ASP A 139 -14.50 -12.38 -5.46
CA ASP A 139 -14.49 -12.66 -6.89
C ASP A 139 -14.60 -14.16 -7.22
N ALA A 140 -14.57 -14.50 -8.51
CA ALA A 140 -14.65 -15.89 -8.97
C ALA A 140 -13.48 -16.79 -8.54
N ASN A 141 -12.34 -16.19 -8.15
CA ASN A 141 -11.18 -16.88 -7.60
C ASN A 141 -11.22 -17.01 -6.07
N ALA A 142 -12.29 -16.51 -5.44
CA ALA A 142 -12.48 -16.38 -3.99
C ALA A 142 -11.53 -15.37 -3.32
N ASP A 143 -10.96 -14.43 -4.08
CA ASP A 143 -10.20 -13.31 -3.53
C ASP A 143 -11.18 -12.24 -2.99
N GLU A 144 -10.90 -11.71 -1.79
CA GLU A 144 -11.74 -10.69 -1.15
C GLU A 144 -11.12 -9.29 -1.31
N PHE A 145 -11.87 -8.39 -1.92
CA PHE A 145 -11.50 -6.99 -2.13
C PHE A 145 -12.44 -6.09 -1.32
N LYS A 146 -11.93 -5.01 -0.73
CA LYS A 146 -12.72 -4.09 0.10
C LYS A 146 -12.44 -2.64 -0.25
N VAL A 147 -13.51 -1.86 -0.37
CA VAL A 147 -13.46 -0.41 -0.60
C VAL A 147 -14.35 0.26 0.43
N LEU A 148 -13.80 1.28 1.09
CA LEU A 148 -14.60 2.22 1.88
C LEU A 148 -15.21 3.24 0.92
N VAL A 149 -16.52 3.42 1.01
CA VAL A 149 -17.26 4.49 0.36
C VAL A 149 -17.50 5.57 1.40
N ASP A 150 -16.76 6.66 1.29
CA ASP A 150 -16.92 7.84 2.14
C ASP A 150 -17.91 8.85 1.49
N PRO A 151 -18.34 9.91 2.20
CA PRO A 151 -19.33 10.86 1.68
C PRO A 151 -18.89 11.59 0.41
N THR A 152 -17.59 11.76 0.18
CA THR A 152 -17.03 12.42 -1.00
C THR A 152 -17.04 11.53 -2.23
N SER A 153 -17.07 10.21 -2.03
CA SER A 153 -17.17 9.21 -3.09
C SER A 153 -18.58 9.13 -3.71
N GLN A 154 -19.57 9.88 -3.19
CA GLN A 154 -20.94 9.93 -3.71
C GLN A 154 -21.59 8.54 -3.88
N GLY A 155 -21.31 7.61 -2.96
CA GLY A 155 -21.85 6.25 -3.02
C GLY A 155 -21.08 5.31 -3.96
N VAL A 156 -19.98 5.73 -4.58
CA VAL A 156 -19.23 4.93 -5.55
C VAL A 156 -18.12 4.13 -4.87
N ALA A 157 -18.15 2.80 -5.01
CA ALA A 157 -17.02 1.91 -4.74
C ALA A 157 -16.41 1.44 -6.07
N GLU A 158 -15.10 1.63 -6.24
CA GLU A 158 -14.37 1.21 -7.44
C GLU A 158 -13.33 0.15 -7.10
N PHE A 159 -13.44 -1.00 -7.76
CA PHE A 159 -12.55 -2.15 -7.62
C PHE A 159 -11.77 -2.37 -8.89
N HIS A 160 -10.57 -2.93 -8.75
CA HIS A 160 -9.66 -3.15 -9.86
C HIS A 160 -9.24 -4.61 -9.98
N ASP A 161 -9.09 -5.08 -11.22
CA ASP A 161 -8.61 -6.43 -11.58
C ASP A 161 -9.41 -7.56 -10.91
N ILE A 162 -10.73 -7.49 -10.97
CA ILE A 162 -11.66 -8.48 -10.38
C ILE A 162 -11.87 -9.64 -11.35
N ALA A 163 -11.69 -10.89 -10.91
CA ALA A 163 -11.94 -12.05 -11.76
C ALA A 163 -13.44 -12.16 -12.12
N ALA A 164 -13.72 -12.23 -13.41
CA ALA A 164 -15.07 -12.38 -13.94
C ALA A 164 -15.65 -13.77 -13.68
N GLY A 165 -16.95 -13.85 -13.38
CA GLY A 165 -17.65 -15.08 -13.07
C GLY A 165 -18.86 -14.83 -12.16
N GLN A 166 -19.01 -15.69 -11.15
CA GLN A 166 -20.00 -15.52 -10.08
C GLN A 166 -19.30 -14.92 -8.86
N GLU A 167 -19.77 -13.76 -8.42
CA GLU A 167 -19.19 -13.00 -7.33
C GLU A 167 -20.21 -12.74 -6.24
N LYS A 168 -19.70 -12.52 -5.02
CA LYS A 168 -20.52 -12.08 -3.90
C LYS A 168 -20.15 -10.66 -3.54
N VAL A 169 -21.11 -9.75 -3.64
CA VAL A 169 -20.96 -8.39 -3.14
C VAL A 169 -21.55 -8.32 -1.76
N THR A 170 -20.76 -7.87 -0.79
CA THR A 170 -21.22 -7.57 0.55
C THR A 170 -21.17 -6.07 0.76
N VAL A 171 -22.27 -5.47 1.21
CA VAL A 171 -22.32 -4.07 1.60
C VAL A 171 -22.58 -4.00 3.09
N LEU A 172 -21.71 -3.31 3.81
CA LEU A 172 -21.88 -2.93 5.21
C LEU A 172 -22.24 -1.45 5.25
N TYR A 173 -23.46 -1.12 5.67
CA TYR A 173 -23.98 0.24 5.72
C TYR A 173 -24.84 0.44 6.97
N GLY A 174 -24.59 1.50 7.75
CA GLY A 174 -25.35 1.75 8.98
C GLY A 174 -25.26 0.66 10.05
N GLY A 175 -24.23 -0.20 9.99
CA GLY A 175 -24.10 -1.39 10.86
C GLY A 175 -24.89 -2.62 10.38
N GLU A 176 -25.67 -2.49 9.31
CA GLU A 176 -26.35 -3.61 8.66
C GLU A 176 -25.48 -4.22 7.55
N LYS A 177 -25.58 -5.54 7.39
CA LYS A 177 -24.88 -6.31 6.37
C LYS A 177 -25.85 -6.83 5.33
N MET A 178 -25.62 -6.48 4.08
CA MET A 178 -26.33 -7.01 2.92
C MET A 178 -25.34 -7.82 2.06
N THR A 179 -25.78 -8.97 1.53
CA THR A 179 -25.00 -9.77 0.58
C THR A 179 -25.85 -10.05 -0.65
N ILE A 180 -25.27 -9.82 -1.82
CA ILE A 180 -25.92 -9.95 -3.12
C ILE A 180 -25.03 -10.80 -4.01
N ASP A 181 -25.60 -11.82 -4.63
CA ASP A 181 -24.94 -12.55 -5.70
C ASP A 181 -24.94 -11.70 -6.97
N MET A 182 -23.78 -11.60 -7.60
CA MET A 182 -23.54 -10.81 -8.79
C MET A 182 -22.86 -11.69 -9.84
N GLN A 183 -23.08 -11.35 -11.11
CA GLN A 183 -22.38 -11.97 -12.22
C GLN A 183 -21.64 -10.87 -12.98
N ILE A 184 -20.32 -10.95 -13.04
CA ILE A 184 -19.49 -10.09 -13.89
C ILE A 184 -19.15 -10.87 -15.17
N PRO A 185 -19.66 -10.46 -16.35
CA PRO A 185 -19.30 -11.10 -17.60
C PRO A 185 -17.94 -10.61 -18.10
N THR A 186 -17.20 -11.49 -18.78
CA THR A 186 -15.96 -11.14 -19.50
C THR A 186 -16.24 -10.32 -20.76
N GLU A 187 -17.31 -10.67 -21.49
CA GLU A 187 -17.78 -9.96 -22.68
C GLU A 187 -18.86 -8.93 -22.32
N ARG A 188 -18.70 -7.71 -22.82
CA ARG A 188 -19.50 -6.55 -22.43
C ARG A 188 -19.27 -5.38 -23.38
N ASP A 189 -20.28 -4.52 -23.51
CA ASP A 189 -20.24 -3.34 -24.38
C ASP A 189 -19.35 -2.22 -23.80
N ASP A 190 -19.44 -2.02 -22.48
CA ASP A 190 -18.69 -1.01 -21.76
C ASP A 190 -17.44 -1.61 -21.11
N ALA A 191 -16.31 -0.89 -21.18
CA ALA A 191 -15.04 -1.24 -20.56
C ALA A 191 -15.02 -1.07 -19.02
N ILE A 192 -16.03 -0.43 -18.43
CA ILE A 192 -16.25 -0.39 -16.97
C ILE A 192 -17.53 -1.16 -16.65
N PHE A 193 -17.44 -2.17 -15.80
CA PHE A 193 -18.63 -2.88 -15.34
C PHE A 193 -19.26 -2.07 -14.20
N THR A 194 -20.52 -1.67 -14.34
CA THR A 194 -21.21 -0.85 -13.32
C THR A 194 -22.47 -1.56 -12.81
N ARG A 195 -22.62 -1.60 -11.48
CA ARG A 195 -23.82 -2.13 -10.82
C ARG A 195 -24.34 -1.14 -9.78
N SER A 196 -25.64 -0.90 -9.76
CA SER A 196 -26.29 -0.14 -8.68
C SER A 196 -26.86 -1.08 -7.61
N ILE A 197 -26.69 -0.72 -6.33
CA ILE A 197 -27.24 -1.44 -5.18
C ILE A 197 -28.01 -0.45 -4.31
N ALA A 198 -29.24 -0.78 -3.96
CA ALA A 198 -30.03 0.02 -3.01
C ALA A 198 -29.60 -0.30 -1.57
N VAL A 199 -29.40 0.72 -0.74
CA VAL A 199 -29.03 0.60 0.67
C VAL A 199 -30.03 1.34 1.56
N SER A 200 -30.33 0.75 2.71
CA SER A 200 -31.19 1.31 3.76
C SER A 200 -30.46 1.21 5.10
N GLY A 201 -30.47 2.27 5.90
CA GLY A 201 -29.84 2.28 7.23
C GLY A 201 -29.38 3.68 7.66
N ASP A 202 -29.35 3.92 8.97
CA ASP A 202 -28.87 5.19 9.54
C ASP A 202 -27.39 5.03 9.96
N VAL A 203 -26.49 5.82 9.37
CA VAL A 203 -25.07 5.82 9.75
C VAL A 203 -24.89 6.74 10.96
N ARG A 204 -24.57 6.18 12.13
CA ARG A 204 -24.25 6.99 13.32
C ARG A 204 -22.83 7.52 13.24
N THR A 205 -22.68 8.75 12.77
CA THR A 205 -21.41 9.49 12.87
C THR A 205 -21.19 9.94 14.32
N VAL A 206 -20.21 9.35 15.02
CA VAL A 206 -19.84 9.77 16.38
C VAL A 206 -18.88 10.95 16.27
N LYS A 207 -19.38 12.16 16.51
CA LYS A 207 -18.49 13.33 16.71
C LYS A 207 -17.71 13.13 18.01
N ALA A 208 -16.38 13.32 17.93
CA ALA A 208 -15.54 13.44 19.11
C ALA A 208 -16.11 14.56 20.01
N ALA A 209 -16.31 14.24 21.30
CA ALA A 209 -16.70 15.23 22.27
C ALA A 209 -15.60 16.30 22.32
N SER A 210 -15.96 17.53 21.95
CA SER A 210 -15.12 18.69 22.12
C SER A 210 -14.85 18.91 23.62
N GLU A 211 -13.59 19.10 23.97
CA GLU A 211 -13.15 19.52 25.30
C GLU A 211 -13.78 20.87 25.65
N GLU A 212 -14.72 20.89 26.60
CA GLU A 212 -15.00 22.07 27.41
C GLU A 212 -15.22 21.68 28.89
N GLU A 213 -14.28 22.18 29.69
CA GLU A 213 -14.35 22.64 31.09
C GLU A 213 -15.38 22.04 32.05
N GLY A 214 -14.87 21.39 33.10
CA GLY A 214 -15.63 21.00 34.28
C GLY A 214 -14.72 20.69 35.47
N ALA A 215 -14.15 21.73 36.07
CA ALA A 215 -13.47 21.63 37.36
C ALA A 215 -14.48 21.40 38.50
N ALA A 216 -14.34 20.31 39.26
CA ALA A 216 -14.81 20.22 40.65
C ALA A 216 -14.24 19.03 41.45
N SER A 217 -13.28 19.34 42.33
CA SER A 217 -13.15 18.94 43.74
C SER A 217 -13.40 17.49 44.22
N ARG A 218 -12.28 16.82 44.52
CA ARG A 218 -11.88 16.20 45.81
C ARG A 218 -12.83 15.25 46.56
N LYS A 219 -12.32 14.05 46.86
CA LYS A 219 -12.27 13.49 48.24
C LYS A 219 -11.14 12.47 48.40
N GLU A 220 -10.18 12.83 49.24
CA GLU A 220 -9.16 11.93 49.82
C GLU A 220 -9.79 11.02 50.89
N SER A 221 -9.23 9.83 51.05
CA SER A 221 -9.24 9.00 52.27
C SER A 221 -8.10 7.96 52.19
N PRO A 222 -7.56 7.47 53.32
CA PRO A 222 -6.11 7.37 53.50
C PRO A 222 -5.52 5.94 53.59
N THR A 223 -4.20 5.90 53.35
CA THR A 223 -3.13 5.02 53.88
C THR A 223 -3.37 3.52 54.04
N ASP A 224 -2.56 2.72 53.33
CA ASP A 224 -1.78 1.65 53.98
C ASP A 224 -0.40 1.55 53.33
N ASP A 225 0.63 1.73 54.16
CA ASP A 225 2.05 1.64 53.83
C ASP A 225 2.56 0.30 54.33
N GLN A 226 2.89 -0.62 53.42
CA GLN A 226 3.73 -1.77 53.74
C GLN A 226 4.50 -2.29 52.51
N GLY A 227 5.71 -1.75 52.36
CA GLY A 227 6.92 -2.56 52.19
C GLY A 227 7.23 -3.15 50.81
N ARG A 228 8.16 -2.51 50.08
CA ARG A 228 9.34 -3.20 49.49
C ARG A 228 10.40 -2.23 48.98
N GLN A 229 11.21 -1.69 49.90
CA GLN A 229 12.55 -1.21 49.56
C GLN A 229 13.41 -2.42 49.16
N GLY A 230 14.03 -2.36 47.98
CA GLY A 230 14.97 -3.40 47.52
C GLY A 230 15.22 -3.48 46.02
N GLY A 231 14.63 -2.59 45.20
CA GLY A 231 14.71 -2.69 43.74
C GLY A 231 15.53 -1.62 43.02
N ILE A 232 15.85 -0.47 43.62
CA ILE A 232 16.34 0.70 42.85
C ILE A 232 17.87 0.85 42.91
N ILE A 233 18.52 0.34 43.96
CA ILE A 233 19.97 0.52 44.17
C ILE A 233 20.81 -0.39 43.26
N SER A 234 20.31 -1.54 42.84
CA SER A 234 21.02 -2.46 41.93
C SER A 234 21.09 -1.96 40.49
N TYR A 235 20.06 -1.28 40.00
CA TYR A 235 20.03 -0.75 38.62
C TYR A 235 21.00 0.42 38.43
N LEU A 236 21.17 1.26 39.45
CA LEU A 236 22.10 2.40 39.38
C LEU A 236 23.56 1.95 39.39
N ALA A 237 23.90 0.89 40.15
CA ALA A 237 25.23 0.30 40.13
C ALA A 237 25.53 -0.42 38.79
N GLY A 238 24.54 -1.09 38.21
CA GLY A 238 24.67 -1.74 36.90
C GLY A 238 24.89 -0.74 35.74
N LEU A 239 24.15 0.37 35.74
CA LEU A 239 24.30 1.43 34.74
C LEU A 239 25.71 2.06 34.79
N ALA A 240 26.23 2.32 36.00
CA ALA A 240 27.57 2.87 36.18
C ALA A 240 28.66 1.92 35.67
N PHE A 241 28.49 0.60 35.85
CA PHE A 241 29.43 -0.39 35.34
C PHE A 241 29.43 -0.47 33.81
N VAL A 242 28.26 -0.42 33.18
CA VAL A 242 28.16 -0.41 31.71
C VAL A 242 28.81 0.83 31.11
N LEU A 243 28.57 2.01 31.72
CA LEU A 243 29.20 3.25 31.28
C LEU A 243 30.73 3.24 31.47
N LEU A 244 31.23 2.63 32.55
CA LEU A 244 32.66 2.44 32.79
C LEU A 244 33.28 1.52 31.71
N VAL A 245 32.63 0.41 31.38
CA VAL A 245 33.09 -0.53 30.34
C VAL A 245 33.12 0.16 28.97
N LEU A 246 32.07 0.90 28.61
CA LEU A 246 32.03 1.68 27.36
C LEU A 246 33.12 2.75 27.31
N TYR A 247 33.40 3.43 28.43
CA TYR A 247 34.47 4.41 28.53
C TYR A 247 35.86 3.77 28.37
N VAL A 248 36.10 2.62 29.00
CA VAL A 248 37.35 1.86 28.83
C VAL A 248 37.51 1.39 27.38
N ILE A 249 36.46 0.88 26.75
CA ILE A 249 36.46 0.50 25.33
C ILE A 249 36.81 1.71 24.45
N TYR A 250 36.19 2.86 24.71
CA TYR A 250 36.48 4.10 23.99
C TYR A 250 37.95 4.53 24.14
N VAL A 251 38.51 4.47 25.35
CA VAL A 251 39.92 4.79 25.60
C VAL A 251 40.86 3.79 24.93
N VAL A 252 40.51 2.50 24.90
CA VAL A 252 41.28 1.45 24.20
C VAL A 252 41.22 1.61 22.67
N LEU A 253 40.06 1.96 22.13
CA LEU A 253 39.92 2.25 20.69
C LEU A 253 40.70 3.52 20.31
N LYS A 254 40.70 4.53 21.17
CA LYS A 254 41.45 5.77 20.97
C LYS A 254 42.96 5.56 21.11
N SER A 255 43.42 4.75 22.06
CA SER A 255 44.86 4.46 22.26
C SER A 255 45.45 3.54 21.20
N ARG A 256 44.62 2.78 20.47
CA ARG A 256 45.04 1.91 19.35
C ARG A 256 45.05 2.59 17.98
N GLY A 257 44.81 3.90 17.90
CA GLY A 257 45.02 4.68 16.66
C GLY A 257 44.17 4.24 15.46
N VAL A 258 43.05 3.54 15.67
CA VAL A 258 42.21 3.05 14.58
C VAL A 258 41.32 4.18 14.07
N THR A 259 41.69 4.77 12.93
CA THR A 259 40.88 5.79 12.26
C THR A 259 39.89 5.10 11.32
N LEU A 260 38.58 5.26 11.58
CA LEU A 260 37.46 4.69 10.81
C LEU A 260 37.52 4.99 9.29
N LYS A 261 38.33 5.99 8.89
CA LYS A 261 38.56 6.41 7.50
C LYS A 261 39.44 5.48 6.66
N GLN A 262 40.10 4.47 7.24
CA GLN A 262 40.91 3.51 6.46
C GLN A 262 40.16 2.22 6.07
N SER A 263 39.04 1.90 6.74
CA SER A 263 38.23 0.72 6.39
C SER A 263 37.23 0.98 5.25
N LEU A 264 36.94 2.24 4.93
CA LEU A 264 36.01 2.63 3.86
C LEU A 264 36.67 2.75 2.48
N LYS A 265 38.01 2.77 2.39
CA LYS A 265 38.74 2.85 1.11
C LYS A 265 38.87 1.50 0.40
N LYS A 266 38.40 0.40 1.01
CA LYS A 266 38.44 -0.95 0.43
C LYS A 266 37.16 -1.38 -0.31
N ILE A 267 36.15 -0.51 -0.42
CA ILE A 267 34.84 -0.87 -0.98
C ILE A 267 34.61 -0.30 -2.40
N GLY A 268 35.57 0.42 -2.99
CA GLY A 268 35.63 0.60 -4.45
C GLY A 268 34.38 1.20 -5.11
N VAL A 269 33.76 2.21 -4.48
CA VAL A 269 32.64 2.95 -5.07
C VAL A 269 33.19 4.25 -5.65
N ASP A 270 33.32 4.30 -6.98
CA ASP A 270 33.46 5.57 -7.71
C ASP A 270 32.08 6.21 -7.86
N LEU A 271 31.95 7.45 -7.39
CA LEU A 271 30.77 8.28 -7.59
C LEU A 271 30.95 9.09 -8.89
N PRO A 272 30.01 9.05 -9.84
CA PRO A 272 30.03 9.92 -11.00
C PRO A 272 29.92 11.38 -10.56
N GLN A 273 30.77 12.25 -11.13
CA GLN A 273 30.67 13.69 -10.95
C GLN A 273 29.49 14.25 -11.75
N ASP A 274 28.85 15.26 -11.16
CA ASP A 274 27.79 16.06 -11.75
C ASP A 274 28.26 16.75 -13.03
N GLU A 275 27.87 16.22 -14.18
CA GLU A 275 27.72 17.00 -15.40
C GLU A 275 26.26 16.90 -15.86
N ALA A 276 25.55 18.01 -15.72
CA ALA A 276 24.18 18.17 -16.19
C ALA A 276 24.13 18.00 -17.72
N PRO A 277 23.13 17.29 -18.28
CA PRO A 277 22.96 17.24 -19.72
C PRO A 277 22.46 18.60 -20.23
N VAL A 278 23.26 19.23 -21.09
CA VAL A 278 22.82 20.34 -21.93
C VAL A 278 21.84 19.78 -22.96
N VAL A 279 20.57 20.10 -22.82
CA VAL A 279 19.53 19.79 -23.81
C VAL A 279 19.64 20.79 -24.97
N PRO A 280 19.85 20.35 -26.23
CA PRO A 280 19.72 21.23 -27.39
C PRO A 280 18.24 21.58 -27.59
N GLN A 281 17.88 22.85 -27.44
CA GLN A 281 16.59 23.33 -27.90
C GLN A 281 16.60 23.42 -29.42
N THR A 282 15.83 22.57 -30.09
CA THR A 282 15.42 22.80 -31.47
C THR A 282 13.94 22.51 -31.64
N GLY A 283 13.25 23.43 -32.31
CA GLY A 283 11.96 23.19 -32.96
C GLY A 283 10.74 23.65 -32.18
N VAL A 284 10.19 24.80 -32.56
CA VAL A 284 8.81 25.20 -32.27
C VAL A 284 7.86 24.15 -32.90
N PRO A 285 6.90 23.55 -32.18
CA PRO A 285 5.93 22.68 -32.80
C PRO A 285 4.88 23.49 -33.58
N SER A 286 4.61 23.02 -34.80
CA SER A 286 3.50 23.44 -35.67
C SER A 286 2.16 23.20 -34.96
N PRO A 287 1.13 24.04 -35.17
CA PRO A 287 -0.15 23.87 -34.47
C PRO A 287 -0.85 22.58 -34.94
N GLU A 288 -1.03 21.65 -34.01
CA GLU A 288 -1.88 20.47 -34.18
C GLU A 288 -3.36 20.85 -34.31
N PRO A 289 -4.16 20.06 -35.05
CA PRO A 289 -5.60 20.27 -35.15
C PRO A 289 -6.26 20.15 -33.77
N ALA A 290 -7.25 21.00 -33.50
CA ALA A 290 -8.00 21.01 -32.25
C ALA A 290 -8.68 19.65 -32.00
N VAL A 291 -8.11 18.86 -31.11
CA VAL A 291 -8.71 17.61 -30.60
C VAL A 291 -9.79 17.99 -29.59
N ASP A 292 -10.97 17.36 -29.69
CA ASP A 292 -12.06 17.54 -28.72
C ASP A 292 -11.53 17.22 -27.30
N PRO A 293 -11.52 18.19 -26.36
CA PRO A 293 -10.96 17.99 -25.03
C PRO A 293 -11.67 16.91 -24.21
N ASN A 294 -12.90 16.55 -24.61
CA ASN A 294 -13.71 15.51 -23.97
C ASN A 294 -13.47 14.11 -24.54
N VAL A 295 -12.63 13.96 -25.56
CA VAL A 295 -12.21 12.67 -26.09
C VAL A 295 -10.77 12.40 -25.66
N CYS A 296 -10.53 11.22 -25.09
CA CYS A 296 -9.19 10.84 -24.72
C CYS A 296 -8.37 10.47 -25.95
N GLN A 297 -7.25 11.16 -26.12
CA GLN A 297 -6.30 10.97 -27.21
C GLN A 297 -5.68 9.57 -27.29
N PHE A 298 -5.72 8.79 -26.20
CA PHE A 298 -5.12 7.44 -26.13
C PHE A 298 -6.11 6.34 -26.47
N CYS A 299 -7.25 6.31 -25.77
CA CYS A 299 -8.29 5.28 -25.91
C CYS A 299 -9.32 5.62 -27.00
N GLY A 300 -9.42 6.89 -27.41
CA GLY A 300 -10.49 7.38 -28.29
C GLY A 300 -11.88 7.46 -27.65
N GLN A 301 -12.00 7.06 -26.38
CA GLN A 301 -13.26 7.11 -25.62
C GLN A 301 -13.51 8.50 -25.06
N ARG A 302 -14.79 8.83 -24.83
CA ARG A 302 -15.16 10.05 -24.10
C ARG A 302 -14.68 9.95 -22.65
N LYS A 303 -14.11 11.04 -22.14
CA LYS A 303 -13.77 11.19 -20.72
C LYS A 303 -15.05 11.27 -19.90
N ASP A 304 -15.01 10.71 -18.69
CA ASP A 304 -16.12 10.79 -17.74
C ASP A 304 -16.40 12.27 -17.42
N PRO A 305 -17.66 12.75 -17.58
CA PRO A 305 -17.99 14.15 -17.35
C PRO A 305 -17.96 14.56 -15.87
N ALA A 306 -18.04 13.63 -14.92
CA ALA A 306 -17.96 13.90 -13.49
C ALA A 306 -16.51 13.99 -12.99
N THR A 307 -15.60 13.18 -13.55
CA THR A 307 -14.20 13.10 -13.06
C THR A 307 -13.16 13.65 -14.04
N GLY A 308 -13.50 13.86 -15.31
CA GLY A 308 -12.59 14.29 -16.37
C GLY A 308 -11.57 13.23 -16.82
N ARG A 309 -11.69 11.97 -16.37
CA ARG A 309 -10.72 10.87 -16.60
C ARG A 309 -11.19 9.89 -17.71
N CYS A 310 -10.27 9.25 -18.46
CA CYS A 310 -10.60 8.07 -19.30
C CYS A 310 -10.35 6.80 -18.49
N ALA A 311 -11.13 5.75 -18.75
CA ALA A 311 -10.92 4.40 -18.24
C ALA A 311 -9.51 3.83 -18.52
N CYS A 312 -8.78 4.37 -19.51
CA CYS A 312 -7.42 3.97 -19.85
C CYS A 312 -6.33 4.72 -19.07
N THR A 313 -6.67 5.72 -18.26
CA THR A 313 -5.70 6.43 -17.44
C THR A 313 -5.38 5.53 -16.25
N ILE A 314 -4.30 4.77 -16.35
CA ILE A 314 -3.76 3.99 -15.23
C ILE A 314 -3.02 4.97 -14.32
N ASP A 315 -3.78 5.76 -13.56
CA ASP A 315 -3.24 6.30 -12.33
C ASP A 315 -3.33 5.19 -11.29
N ALA A 316 -2.26 5.03 -10.50
CA ALA A 316 -2.37 4.37 -9.20
C ALA A 316 -3.63 4.92 -8.51
N SER A 317 -4.39 4.03 -7.86
CA SER A 317 -5.52 4.39 -6.99
C SER A 317 -5.27 5.78 -6.42
N PRO A 318 -6.15 6.79 -6.64
CA PRO A 318 -5.86 8.15 -6.25
C PRO A 318 -5.37 8.09 -4.80
N ALA A 319 -4.13 8.53 -4.58
CA ALA A 319 -3.65 8.76 -3.24
C ALA A 319 -4.76 9.57 -2.56
N PRO A 320 -5.28 9.12 -1.40
CA PRO A 320 -6.36 9.83 -0.73
C PRO A 320 -5.94 11.30 -0.65
N GLN A 321 -6.71 12.17 -1.32
CA GLN A 321 -6.46 13.60 -1.22
C GLN A 321 -6.55 13.95 0.25
N ALA A 322 -5.52 14.65 0.75
CA ALA A 322 -5.30 15.02 2.15
C ALA A 322 -6.61 15.35 2.88
N GLY A 323 -7.19 14.32 3.47
CA GLY A 323 -8.25 14.42 4.46
C GLY A 323 -7.59 14.53 5.82
N ASN A 324 -8.35 14.91 6.84
CA ASN A 324 -7.82 14.75 8.19
C ASN A 324 -7.51 13.26 8.44
N PRO A 325 -6.40 12.94 9.11
CA PRO A 325 -6.01 11.56 9.33
C PRO A 325 -7.13 10.82 10.07
N ARG A 326 -7.38 9.56 9.72
CA ARG A 326 -8.48 8.75 10.26
C ARG A 326 -8.10 7.27 10.38
N LEU A 327 -8.81 6.57 11.25
CA LEU A 327 -8.79 5.11 11.35
C LEU A 327 -10.09 4.55 10.79
N VAL A 328 -9.98 3.65 9.82
CA VAL A 328 -11.12 2.97 9.20
C VAL A 328 -11.11 1.52 9.64
N CYS A 329 -12.12 1.05 10.35
CA CYS A 329 -12.16 -0.36 10.74
C CYS A 329 -12.55 -1.26 9.55
N LEU A 330 -11.66 -2.17 9.17
CA LEU A 330 -11.84 -3.11 8.06
C LEU A 330 -12.44 -4.46 8.50
N GLN A 331 -12.16 -4.87 9.74
CA GLN A 331 -12.56 -6.17 10.28
C GLN A 331 -12.77 -6.09 11.79
N GLY A 332 -13.67 -6.91 12.32
CA GLY A 332 -13.98 -6.98 13.75
C GLY A 332 -15.33 -6.37 14.07
N VAL A 333 -15.63 -6.24 15.37
CA VAL A 333 -16.93 -5.73 15.83
C VAL A 333 -17.19 -4.27 15.42
N TYR A 334 -16.14 -3.55 15.05
CA TYR A 334 -16.23 -2.17 14.58
C TYR A 334 -16.17 -2.02 13.06
N ALA A 335 -16.20 -3.11 12.28
CA ALA A 335 -16.04 -3.06 10.83
C ALA A 335 -17.02 -2.05 10.19
N GLY A 336 -16.48 -1.18 9.33
CA GLY A 336 -17.21 -0.08 8.69
C GLY A 336 -17.29 1.23 9.48
N ARG A 337 -16.86 1.25 10.75
CA ARG A 337 -16.73 2.50 11.52
C ARG A 337 -15.48 3.25 11.11
N VAL A 338 -15.60 4.58 11.02
CA VAL A 338 -14.51 5.52 10.75
C VAL A 338 -14.33 6.41 11.98
N PHE A 339 -13.08 6.60 12.39
CA PHE A 339 -12.70 7.44 13.52
C PHE A 339 -11.75 8.53 13.04
N ASP A 340 -12.21 9.77 13.01
CA ASP A 340 -11.38 10.90 12.63
C ASP A 340 -10.36 11.22 13.74
N LEU A 341 -9.11 11.42 13.35
CA LEU A 341 -8.01 11.77 14.26
C LEU A 341 -7.86 13.28 14.35
N THR A 342 -8.83 13.93 14.98
CA THR A 342 -8.93 15.41 15.05
C THR A 342 -7.96 16.03 16.05
N ALA A 343 -7.72 15.40 17.20
CA ALA A 343 -6.82 15.90 18.25
C ALA A 343 -5.35 15.49 18.06
N ASP A 344 -4.40 16.26 18.60
CA ASP A 344 -2.96 15.97 18.50
C ASP A 344 -2.52 14.72 19.27
N SER A 345 -3.31 14.29 20.25
CA SER A 345 -3.02 13.10 21.04
C SER A 345 -4.28 12.33 21.34
N ILE A 346 -4.46 11.18 20.69
CA ILE A 346 -5.70 10.40 20.69
C ILE A 346 -5.52 9.09 21.42
N THR A 347 -6.29 8.89 22.48
CA THR A 347 -6.31 7.66 23.26
C THR A 347 -7.30 6.66 22.67
N ILE A 348 -6.88 5.40 22.61
CA ILE A 348 -7.64 4.28 22.06
C ILE A 348 -7.69 3.20 23.14
N GLY A 349 -8.88 2.70 23.43
CA GLY A 349 -9.02 1.64 24.40
C GLY A 349 -10.47 1.29 24.68
N ARG A 350 -10.67 0.22 25.45
CA ARG A 350 -12.01 -0.27 25.79
C ARG A 350 -12.73 0.62 26.79
N ASP A 351 -12.01 1.42 27.56
CA ASP A 351 -12.63 2.38 28.47
C ASP A 351 -13.36 3.47 27.70
N GLN A 352 -14.51 3.88 28.23
CA GLN A 352 -15.35 4.91 27.60
C GLN A 352 -14.73 6.31 27.74
N SER A 353 -13.73 6.46 28.62
CA SER A 353 -12.95 7.70 28.75
C SER A 353 -11.92 7.92 27.63
N ASN A 354 -11.69 6.94 26.75
CA ASN A 354 -10.81 7.14 25.59
C ASN A 354 -11.52 7.93 24.50
N MET A 355 -10.76 8.67 23.70
CA MET A 355 -11.32 9.38 22.55
C MET A 355 -11.82 8.44 21.45
N ILE A 356 -11.18 7.29 21.27
CA ILE A 356 -11.70 6.18 20.47
C ILE A 356 -12.08 5.04 21.42
N PRO A 357 -13.34 5.01 21.90
CA PRO A 357 -13.81 3.98 22.81
C PRO A 357 -14.16 2.70 22.04
N LEU A 358 -13.39 1.65 22.28
CA LEU A 358 -13.61 0.30 21.74
C LEU A 358 -14.26 -0.59 22.82
N THR A 359 -15.42 -0.18 23.33
CA THR A 359 -16.12 -0.79 24.48
C THR A 359 -16.61 -2.23 24.27
N GLU A 360 -16.96 -2.60 23.04
CA GLU A 360 -17.51 -3.89 22.63
C GLU A 360 -16.44 -5.00 22.43
N ASP A 361 -15.13 -4.67 22.43
CA ASP A 361 -14.05 -5.64 22.19
C ASP A 361 -13.28 -5.94 23.48
N ALA A 362 -13.61 -7.06 24.13
CA ALA A 362 -13.00 -7.49 25.38
C ALA A 362 -11.48 -7.76 25.29
N ALA A 363 -10.95 -8.00 24.08
CA ALA A 363 -9.51 -8.20 23.86
C ALA A 363 -8.74 -6.87 23.83
N VAL A 364 -9.44 -5.72 23.84
CA VAL A 364 -8.83 -4.40 23.96
C VAL A 364 -8.70 -4.02 25.44
N SER A 365 -7.50 -3.67 25.88
CA SER A 365 -7.23 -3.10 27.21
C SER A 365 -7.96 -1.76 27.42
N ARG A 366 -8.20 -1.40 28.69
CA ARG A 366 -8.93 -0.16 29.06
C ARG A 366 -8.29 1.08 28.44
N MET A 367 -6.98 1.24 28.60
CA MET A 367 -6.15 2.13 27.80
C MET A 367 -5.20 1.24 27.01
N HIS A 368 -5.32 1.23 25.69
CA HIS A 368 -4.64 0.24 24.85
C HIS A 368 -3.47 0.88 24.09
N ALA A 369 -3.75 1.96 23.38
CA ALA A 369 -2.79 2.65 22.55
C ALA A 369 -3.08 4.15 22.53
N GLN A 370 -2.09 4.91 22.07
CA GLN A 370 -2.19 6.33 21.84
C GLN A 370 -1.62 6.65 20.46
N ILE A 371 -2.34 7.47 19.70
CA ILE A 371 -1.84 8.06 18.46
C ILE A 371 -1.50 9.52 18.74
N THR A 372 -0.28 9.94 18.38
CA THR A 372 0.17 11.31 18.54
C THR A 372 0.53 11.89 17.17
N LYS A 373 0.05 13.09 16.90
CA LYS A 373 0.41 13.89 15.72
C LYS A 373 1.45 14.93 16.16
N SER A 374 2.63 14.90 15.56
CA SER A 374 3.68 15.89 15.83
C SER A 374 4.45 16.18 14.55
N SER A 375 4.64 17.46 14.24
CA SER A 375 5.49 17.91 13.12
C SER A 375 5.13 17.27 11.76
N GLY A 376 3.83 17.02 11.52
CA GLY A 376 3.35 16.38 10.29
C GLY A 376 3.51 14.85 10.24
N ALA A 377 4.05 14.23 11.29
CA ALA A 377 4.12 12.78 11.43
C ALA A 377 3.05 12.27 12.41
N VAL A 378 2.48 11.11 12.11
CA VAL A 378 1.54 10.42 12.99
C VAL A 378 2.25 9.19 13.55
N THR A 379 2.22 9.02 14.87
CA THR A 379 2.90 7.92 15.55
C THR A 379 1.93 7.20 16.46
N ILE A 380 1.95 5.87 16.45
CA ILE A 380 1.20 5.03 17.38
C ILE A 380 2.10 4.46 18.46
N THR A 381 1.62 4.45 19.70
CA THR A 381 2.32 3.89 20.85
C THR A 381 1.40 2.95 21.61
N ASP A 382 1.84 1.73 21.88
CA ASP A 382 1.15 0.81 22.78
C ASP A 382 1.35 1.25 24.24
N LEU A 383 0.27 1.33 25.02
CA LEU A 383 0.29 1.81 26.41
C LEU A 383 0.42 0.66 27.43
N GLY A 384 1.06 -0.45 27.04
CA GLY A 384 1.18 -1.64 27.88
C GLY A 384 -0.06 -2.52 27.80
N SER A 385 -0.64 -2.65 26.61
CA SER A 385 -1.84 -3.45 26.41
C SER A 385 -1.57 -4.94 26.61
N SER A 386 -2.58 -5.67 27.09
CA SER A 386 -2.45 -7.10 27.44
C SER A 386 -2.19 -7.97 26.21
N ASN A 387 -2.81 -7.65 25.07
CA ASN A 387 -2.69 -8.40 23.82
C ASN A 387 -1.71 -7.76 22.83
N GLY A 388 -1.29 -6.52 23.07
CA GLY A 388 -0.44 -5.76 22.17
C GLY A 388 -1.20 -5.05 21.06
N THR A 389 -0.56 -3.98 20.56
CA THR A 389 -0.89 -3.34 19.29
C THR A 389 -0.05 -3.95 18.17
N PHE A 390 -0.65 -4.20 17.02
CA PHE A 390 0.06 -4.69 15.84
C PHE A 390 -0.09 -3.70 14.69
N VAL A 391 0.98 -3.49 13.92
CA VAL A 391 0.98 -2.71 12.68
C VAL A 391 1.50 -3.62 11.57
N ASN A 392 0.73 -3.75 10.49
CA ASN A 392 0.98 -4.64 9.35
C ASN A 392 1.30 -6.09 9.78
N GLY A 393 0.57 -6.59 10.79
CA GLY A 393 0.74 -7.93 11.35
C GLY A 393 1.93 -8.10 12.31
N MET A 394 2.73 -7.06 12.55
CA MET A 394 3.86 -7.08 13.47
C MET A 394 3.53 -6.36 14.78
N ARG A 395 3.81 -7.00 15.92
CA ARG A 395 3.60 -6.39 17.23
C ARG A 395 4.60 -5.25 17.46
N ILE A 396 4.11 -4.07 17.84
CA ILE A 396 4.98 -2.94 18.18
C ILE A 396 5.38 -2.98 19.66
N THR A 397 6.61 -2.57 19.97
CA THR A 397 7.15 -2.50 21.35
C THR A 397 7.70 -1.12 21.71
N SER A 398 7.69 -0.20 20.76
CA SER A 398 8.10 1.20 20.89
C SER A 398 7.19 2.06 20.00
N PRO A 399 7.18 3.39 20.16
CA PRO A 399 6.45 4.27 19.25
C PRO A 399 6.77 3.97 17.78
N HIS A 400 5.74 3.81 16.96
CA HIS A 400 5.83 3.41 15.56
C HIS A 400 5.22 4.50 14.66
N PRO A 401 5.97 5.03 13.67
CA PRO A 401 5.41 5.99 12.72
C PRO A 401 4.40 5.29 11.81
N LEU A 402 3.27 5.95 11.55
CA LEU A 402 2.22 5.45 10.66
C LEU A 402 2.27 6.11 9.30
N ALA A 403 2.14 5.30 8.25
CA ALA A 403 1.97 5.72 6.87
C ALA A 403 0.54 5.42 6.38
N SER A 404 -0.02 6.31 5.56
CA SER A 404 -1.34 6.12 4.97
C SER A 404 -1.40 4.76 4.24
N GLY A 405 -2.37 3.93 4.58
CA GLY A 405 -2.49 2.54 4.13
C GLY A 405 -2.15 1.49 5.19
N ASP A 406 -1.46 1.84 6.27
CA ASP A 406 -1.06 0.88 7.31
C ASP A 406 -2.25 0.20 7.98
N GLU A 407 -2.16 -1.12 8.16
CA GLU A 407 -3.15 -1.90 8.90
C GLU A 407 -2.75 -1.98 10.38
N ILE A 408 -3.60 -1.51 11.28
CA ILE A 408 -3.41 -1.50 12.72
C ILE A 408 -4.42 -2.44 13.37
N GLN A 409 -3.96 -3.34 14.24
CA GLN A 409 -4.84 -4.24 14.96
C GLN A 409 -4.84 -3.93 16.46
N PHE A 410 -6.05 -3.80 17.01
CA PHE A 410 -6.33 -3.75 18.44
C PHE A 410 -7.29 -4.87 18.79
N GLY A 411 -6.88 -5.78 19.68
CA GLY A 411 -7.73 -6.92 20.04
C GLY A 411 -8.14 -7.74 18.81
N GLY A 412 -9.44 -7.92 18.62
CA GLY A 412 -10.01 -8.67 17.49
C GLY A 412 -10.30 -7.82 16.24
N SER A 413 -10.05 -6.52 16.29
CA SER A 413 -10.44 -5.57 15.24
C SER A 413 -9.24 -5.02 14.49
N LYS A 414 -9.36 -4.89 13.17
CA LYS A 414 -8.34 -4.33 12.27
C LYS A 414 -8.81 -3.00 11.70
N PHE A 415 -7.90 -2.05 11.65
CA PHE A 415 -8.11 -0.70 11.21
C PHE A 415 -7.10 -0.37 10.13
N LYS A 416 -7.47 0.47 9.18
CA LYS A 416 -6.57 1.07 8.20
C LYS A 416 -6.38 2.52 8.56
N PHE A 417 -5.13 2.96 8.64
CA PHE A 417 -4.79 4.35 8.82
C PHE A 417 -4.82 5.06 7.46
N GLU A 418 -5.48 6.20 7.38
CA GLU A 418 -5.49 7.06 6.18
C GLU A 418 -5.13 8.48 6.62
N ALA A 419 -4.17 9.10 5.95
CA ALA A 419 -3.64 10.44 6.25
C ALA A 419 -3.73 11.39 5.06
#